data_AF-A0A8J2IE96-F1
#
_entry.id   AF-A0A8J2IE96-F1
#
_cell.length_a   1.000
_cell.length_b   1.000
_cell.length_c   1.000
_cell.angle_alpha   90.00
_cell.angle_beta   90.00
_cell.angle_gamma   90.00
#
_symmetry.space_group_name_H-M   'P 1'
#
loop_
_entity.id
_entity.type
_entity.pdbx_description
1 polymer ?
#
loop_
_entity_poly.entity_id
_entity_poly.type
_entity_poly.pdbx_seq_one_letter_code
_entity_poly.pdbx_strand_id
1 'polypeptide(L)'
;MLANGWANNGTLGPGETIIVDGAKRDRAVWPGDMGIAVPSTFVSTGDLESVKNALQVMFDYQNPDGSFPEAGPPLLQQNSDTYHMWTMIGTYNYMLYTNDAAFVQKNWARYKRAMEYVYAKVEVDGSGLFNQTGTRDWARWQTGFNNTEANVILYHTLQTGAKLATWLNDTAMTNGTSLPEPWTSRATCLQSAILTHTFDSAYGAFRDNATLTTLHPQDANSMALLFSLVSPSSAQAQSISTALTKNWTPIGAETPELPGNISPFISSFEIQSHFTVGQTDRALELIRRSWGWYANHPNGTGGSTTTGMEVNYEASLEELMIKTYDFHDSGSEEIHYSDITSWILRIFDTVASVDVQGKVVWYWHMNEIMHKLDADVIKGFDSLETLHGKKERALTFQTICWIVGGYGVDLFSPVEGSTPLDTTTTM
;
A
#
# COMPACT_ATOMS: atom_id res chain seq x y z
N MET A 1 33.74 10.66 14.73
CA MET A 1 33.18 9.31 14.98
C MET A 1 32.90 9.19 16.47
N LEU A 2 31.77 8.57 16.83
CA LEU A 2 31.45 8.33 18.24
C LEU A 2 32.42 7.30 18.83
N ALA A 3 32.90 7.55 20.03
CA ALA A 3 33.80 6.64 20.75
C ALA A 3 33.04 5.43 21.35
N ASN A 4 31.72 5.56 21.59
CA ASN A 4 30.78 4.51 21.99
C ASN A 4 29.34 4.95 21.60
N GLY A 5 28.43 4.00 21.36
CA GLY A 5 27.01 4.29 21.06
C GLY A 5 26.66 4.36 19.55
N TRP A 6 25.42 4.77 19.25
CA TRP A 6 24.86 4.83 17.89
C TRP A 6 24.54 6.29 17.55
N ALA A 7 24.91 6.74 16.36
CA ALA A 7 24.56 8.08 15.89
C ALA A 7 23.16 8.02 15.25
N ASN A 8 22.15 8.55 15.94
CA ASN A 8 20.76 8.59 15.43
C ASN A 8 20.45 9.94 14.75
N ASN A 9 21.31 10.35 13.82
CA ASN A 9 21.24 11.65 13.14
C ASN A 9 21.44 11.55 11.62
N GLY A 10 21.05 10.42 11.02
CA GLY A 10 21.11 10.23 9.57
C GLY A 10 20.19 11.21 8.84
N THR A 11 20.70 11.81 7.77
CA THR A 11 19.88 12.64 6.86
C THR A 11 19.13 11.72 5.89
N LEU A 12 17.81 11.76 5.93
CA LEU A 12 16.93 10.88 5.13
C LEU A 12 16.61 11.45 3.75
N GLY A 13 16.67 12.78 3.58
CA GLY A 13 16.32 13.43 2.33
C GLY A 13 16.23 14.95 2.47
N PRO A 14 15.76 15.65 1.43
CA PRO A 14 15.50 17.08 1.50
C PRO A 14 14.24 17.39 2.34
N GLY A 15 14.12 18.63 2.81
CA GLY A 15 12.93 19.11 3.51
C GLY A 15 12.91 18.84 5.02
N GLU A 16 11.77 19.14 5.64
CA GLU A 16 11.55 19.00 7.10
C GLU A 16 10.75 17.73 7.45
N THR A 17 10.05 17.15 6.47
CA THR A 17 9.23 15.93 6.63
C THR A 17 9.54 14.91 5.53
N ILE A 18 9.41 13.63 5.84
CA ILE A 18 9.67 12.53 4.90
C ILE A 18 8.89 11.28 5.31
N ILE A 19 8.33 10.58 4.32
CA ILE A 19 7.64 9.30 4.57
C ILE A 19 8.68 8.17 4.63
N VAL A 20 8.53 7.28 5.62
CA VAL A 20 9.44 6.16 5.89
C VAL A 20 8.65 4.87 6.16
N ASP A 21 9.32 3.73 6.08
CA ASP A 21 8.78 2.39 6.39
C ASP A 21 8.26 2.26 7.83
N GLY A 22 8.99 2.81 8.80
CA GLY A 22 8.65 2.62 10.20
C GLY A 22 9.29 3.65 11.13
N ALA A 23 8.53 4.08 12.13
CA ALA A 23 8.99 5.08 13.10
C ALA A 23 10.10 4.56 14.02
N LYS A 24 10.12 3.26 14.35
CA LYS A 24 11.20 2.66 15.16
C LYS A 24 12.38 2.21 14.30
N ARG A 25 12.10 1.46 13.24
CA ARG A 25 13.05 0.81 12.34
C ARG A 25 12.35 0.55 11.00
N ASP A 26 13.03 0.66 9.87
CA ASP A 26 14.41 1.13 9.67
C ASP A 26 14.53 2.66 9.58
N ARG A 27 13.41 3.39 9.57
CA ARG A 27 13.34 4.85 9.43
C ARG A 27 13.96 5.34 8.13
N ALA A 28 13.75 4.60 7.05
CA ALA A 28 14.28 4.93 5.74
C ALA A 28 13.15 5.06 4.72
N VAL A 29 13.44 5.74 3.62
CA VAL A 29 12.54 5.74 2.46
C VAL A 29 12.64 4.38 1.81
N TRP A 30 11.51 3.68 1.72
CA TRP A 30 11.40 2.42 0.99
C TRP A 30 10.31 2.57 -0.08
N PRO A 31 10.64 2.69 -1.37
CA PRO A 31 9.65 2.89 -2.41
C PRO A 31 8.61 1.78 -2.52
N GLY A 32 8.94 0.52 -2.21
CA GLY A 32 7.97 -0.58 -2.20
C GLY A 32 6.80 -0.30 -1.27
N ASP A 33 7.09 0.07 -0.03
CA ASP A 33 6.16 0.51 1.02
C ASP A 33 5.24 1.63 0.52
N MET A 34 5.82 2.59 -0.22
CA MET A 34 5.10 3.72 -0.79
C MET A 34 4.02 3.32 -1.80
N GLY A 35 4.12 2.13 -2.40
CA GLY A 35 3.09 1.57 -3.29
C GLY A 35 1.72 1.46 -2.64
N ILE A 36 1.69 1.22 -1.32
CA ILE A 36 0.47 1.18 -0.50
C ILE A 36 0.31 2.47 0.31
N ALA A 37 1.41 3.02 0.85
CA ALA A 37 1.36 4.16 1.75
C ALA A 37 0.90 5.46 1.08
N VAL A 38 1.28 5.71 -0.19
CA VAL A 38 1.03 6.99 -0.86
C VAL A 38 -0.46 7.22 -1.17
N PRO A 39 -1.20 6.29 -1.80
CA PRO A 39 -2.66 6.43 -1.96
C PRO A 39 -3.37 6.72 -0.63
N SER A 40 -2.87 6.13 0.44
CA SER A 40 -3.49 6.20 1.76
C SER A 40 -3.19 7.48 2.49
N THR A 41 -1.95 7.96 2.37
CA THR A 41 -1.55 9.30 2.78
C THR A 41 -2.41 10.35 2.09
N PHE A 42 -2.63 10.22 0.78
CA PHE A 42 -3.47 11.14 0.01
C PHE A 42 -4.90 11.23 0.55
N VAL A 43 -5.57 10.10 0.81
CA VAL A 43 -6.96 10.11 1.28
C VAL A 43 -7.14 10.39 2.77
N SER A 44 -6.06 10.29 3.56
CA SER A 44 -6.12 10.45 5.02
C SER A 44 -5.57 11.79 5.48
N THR A 45 -4.25 11.94 5.55
CA THR A 45 -3.57 13.12 6.09
C THR A 45 -3.39 14.21 5.04
N GLY A 46 -3.33 13.84 3.75
CA GLY A 46 -3.02 14.74 2.65
C GLY A 46 -1.56 15.20 2.61
N ASP A 47 -0.67 14.65 3.44
CA ASP A 47 0.76 15.04 3.49
C ASP A 47 1.54 14.46 2.30
N LEU A 48 1.41 15.14 1.16
CA LEU A 48 2.15 14.80 -0.05
C LEU A 48 3.51 15.49 -0.12
N GLU A 49 3.85 16.39 0.81
CA GLU A 49 5.19 16.97 0.89
C GLU A 49 6.22 15.92 1.36
N SER A 50 5.87 15.13 2.38
CA SER A 50 6.67 13.98 2.81
C SER A 50 6.93 12.98 1.67
N VAL A 51 5.92 12.75 0.82
CA VAL A 51 6.02 11.89 -0.36
C VAL A 51 6.97 12.49 -1.41
N LYS A 52 6.84 13.79 -1.68
CA LYS A 52 7.73 14.52 -2.61
C LYS A 52 9.19 14.42 -2.17
N ASN A 53 9.45 14.63 -0.88
CA ASN A 53 10.81 14.59 -0.31
C ASN A 53 11.41 13.19 -0.40
N ALA A 54 10.62 12.15 -0.11
CA ALA A 54 11.02 10.76 -0.29
C ALA A 54 11.36 10.43 -1.75
N LEU A 55 10.52 10.85 -2.70
CA LEU A 55 10.82 10.65 -4.12
C LEU A 55 12.06 11.43 -4.57
N GLN A 56 12.20 12.68 -4.12
CA GLN A 56 13.35 13.52 -4.49
C GLN A 56 14.67 12.89 -4.02
N VAL A 57 14.73 12.31 -2.82
CA VAL A 57 15.97 11.66 -2.37
C VAL A 57 16.31 10.44 -3.23
N MET A 58 15.33 9.66 -3.68
CA MET A 58 15.59 8.55 -4.61
C MET A 58 16.16 9.06 -5.93
N PHE A 59 15.64 10.18 -6.46
CA PHE A 59 16.21 10.82 -7.65
C PHE A 59 17.61 11.35 -7.43
N ASP A 60 17.89 11.96 -6.28
CA ASP A 60 19.20 12.53 -5.96
C ASP A 60 20.29 11.44 -5.89
N TYR A 61 19.93 10.24 -5.41
CA TYR A 61 20.80 9.07 -5.28
C TYR A 61 20.71 8.08 -6.45
N GLN A 62 20.09 8.46 -7.59
CA GLN A 62 20.10 7.61 -8.78
C GLN A 62 21.54 7.28 -9.21
N ASN A 63 21.81 5.99 -9.44
CA ASN A 63 23.11 5.51 -9.84
C ASN A 63 23.47 5.94 -11.27
N PRO A 64 24.77 5.97 -11.62
CA PRO A 64 25.21 6.33 -12.97
C PRO A 64 24.65 5.46 -14.09
N ASP A 65 24.28 4.20 -13.83
CA ASP A 65 23.66 3.32 -14.82
C ASP A 65 22.16 3.58 -15.03
N GLY A 66 21.56 4.46 -14.23
CA GLY A 66 20.12 4.77 -14.26
C GLY A 66 19.30 4.05 -13.19
N SER A 67 19.87 3.08 -12.47
CA SER A 67 19.16 2.38 -11.40
C SER A 67 18.92 3.30 -10.20
N PHE A 68 17.73 3.21 -9.59
CA PHE A 68 17.49 3.72 -8.25
C PHE A 68 17.97 2.72 -7.19
N PRO A 69 18.37 3.21 -6.00
CA PRO A 69 18.53 2.35 -4.84
C PRO A 69 17.20 1.69 -4.45
N GLU A 70 17.30 0.57 -3.73
CA GLU A 70 16.18 -0.10 -3.07
C GLU A 70 15.63 0.75 -1.93
N ALA A 71 16.50 1.39 -1.14
CA ALA A 71 16.11 2.23 -0.01
C ALA A 71 16.89 3.55 -0.02
N GLY A 72 16.28 4.61 0.52
CA GLY A 72 16.92 5.90 0.72
C GLY A 72 18.03 5.86 1.78
N PRO A 73 18.75 6.98 1.97
CA PRO A 73 19.73 7.09 3.04
C PRO A 73 19.05 7.02 4.42
N PRO A 74 19.79 6.59 5.46
CA PRO A 74 21.21 6.23 5.45
C PRO A 74 21.50 4.81 4.94
N LEU A 75 20.47 4.00 4.64
CA LEU A 75 20.65 2.60 4.25
C LEU A 75 21.27 2.48 2.86
N LEU A 76 20.73 3.21 1.87
CA LEU A 76 21.17 3.19 0.46
C LEU A 76 21.36 1.78 -0.10
N GLN A 77 20.45 0.87 0.27
CA GLN A 77 20.47 -0.51 -0.24
C GLN A 77 20.28 -0.52 -1.76
N GLN A 78 20.83 -1.51 -2.44
CA GLN A 78 20.92 -1.61 -3.89
C GLN A 78 20.46 -2.99 -4.35
N ASN A 79 20.27 -3.18 -5.65
CA ASN A 79 19.96 -4.47 -6.29
C ASN A 79 18.51 -4.95 -6.06
N SER A 80 17.53 -4.05 -6.09
CA SER A 80 16.11 -4.37 -6.19
C SER A 80 15.50 -3.77 -7.47
N ASP A 81 15.06 -4.63 -8.38
CA ASP A 81 14.37 -4.18 -9.59
C ASP A 81 12.92 -3.75 -9.31
N THR A 82 12.26 -4.37 -8.33
CA THR A 82 10.88 -4.02 -7.94
C THR A 82 10.85 -2.66 -7.24
N TYR A 83 11.74 -2.38 -6.28
CA TYR A 83 11.78 -1.08 -5.59
C TYR A 83 12.27 0.05 -6.49
N HIS A 84 13.13 -0.26 -7.47
CA HIS A 84 13.45 0.65 -8.57
C HIS A 84 12.17 1.12 -9.28
N MET A 85 11.30 0.17 -9.67
CA MET A 85 10.06 0.47 -10.37
C MET A 85 9.02 1.15 -9.46
N TRP A 86 8.99 0.81 -8.17
CA TRP A 86 8.12 1.48 -7.21
C TRP A 86 8.45 2.97 -7.02
N THR A 87 9.72 3.38 -7.15
CA THR A 87 10.10 4.81 -7.20
C THR A 87 9.41 5.52 -8.38
N MET A 88 9.36 4.83 -9.52
CA MET A 88 8.75 5.36 -10.75
C MET A 88 7.22 5.43 -10.62
N ILE A 89 6.59 4.37 -10.13
CA ILE A 89 5.14 4.32 -9.87
C ILE A 89 4.75 5.38 -8.83
N GLY A 90 5.54 5.54 -7.77
CA GLY A 90 5.35 6.58 -6.76
C GLY A 90 5.39 7.99 -7.35
N THR A 91 6.28 8.24 -8.33
CA THR A 91 6.33 9.51 -9.07
C THR A 91 5.04 9.76 -9.86
N TYR A 92 4.47 8.74 -10.49
CA TYR A 92 3.17 8.84 -11.15
C TYR A 92 2.04 9.15 -10.15
N ASN A 93 1.98 8.42 -9.03
CA ASN A 93 0.96 8.64 -8.01
C ASN A 93 1.03 10.06 -7.43
N TYR A 94 2.25 10.55 -7.14
CA TYR A 94 2.45 11.91 -6.68
C TYR A 94 1.94 12.94 -7.70
N MET A 95 2.27 12.78 -8.97
CA MET A 95 1.76 13.64 -10.04
C MET A 95 0.23 13.59 -10.16
N LEU A 96 -0.34 12.39 -10.10
CA LEU A 96 -1.79 12.17 -10.16
C LEU A 96 -2.53 12.90 -9.03
N TYR A 97 -1.98 12.90 -7.82
CA TYR A 97 -2.63 13.47 -6.64
C TYR A 97 -2.36 14.97 -6.42
N THR A 98 -1.22 15.49 -6.88
CA THR A 98 -0.83 16.89 -6.66
C THR A 98 -0.94 17.79 -7.89
N ASN A 99 -0.91 17.20 -9.09
CA ASN A 99 -0.70 17.92 -10.35
C ASN A 99 0.61 18.75 -10.37
N ASP A 100 1.62 18.37 -9.59
CA ASP A 100 2.93 19.03 -9.54
C ASP A 100 3.81 18.63 -10.75
N ALA A 101 3.42 19.10 -11.93
CA ALA A 101 4.15 18.86 -13.18
C ALA A 101 5.60 19.38 -13.12
N ALA A 102 5.86 20.44 -12.34
CA ALA A 102 7.18 21.02 -12.22
C ALA A 102 8.17 20.05 -11.54
N PHE A 103 7.74 19.35 -10.49
CA PHE A 103 8.54 18.31 -9.85
C PHE A 103 8.88 17.17 -10.80
N VAL A 104 7.90 16.66 -11.54
CA VAL A 104 8.13 15.57 -12.50
C VAL A 104 9.04 16.05 -13.64
N GLN A 105 8.80 17.24 -14.19
CA GLN A 105 9.61 17.82 -15.26
C GLN A 105 11.08 17.99 -14.84
N LYS A 106 11.33 18.45 -13.60
CA LYS A 106 12.69 18.57 -13.03
C LYS A 106 13.42 17.21 -13.04
N ASN A 107 12.72 16.13 -12.73
CA ASN A 107 13.29 14.79 -12.61
C ASN A 107 13.11 13.93 -13.88
N TRP A 108 12.51 14.46 -14.94
CA TRP A 108 12.08 13.66 -16.10
C TRP A 108 13.22 12.97 -16.85
N ALA A 109 14.36 13.64 -17.00
CA ALA A 109 15.54 13.03 -17.62
C ALA A 109 16.05 11.81 -16.83
N ARG A 110 16.00 11.87 -15.49
CA ARG A 110 16.35 10.76 -14.60
C ARG A 110 15.33 9.64 -14.68
N TYR A 111 14.04 9.98 -14.74
CA TYR A 111 12.95 9.00 -14.92
C TYR A 111 13.11 8.22 -16.24
N LYS A 112 13.42 8.90 -17.35
CA LYS A 112 13.66 8.22 -18.64
C LYS A 112 14.87 7.28 -18.58
N ARG A 113 15.96 7.68 -17.94
CA ARG A 113 17.14 6.82 -17.74
C ARG A 113 16.81 5.59 -16.88
N ALA A 114 15.98 5.75 -15.85
CA ALA A 114 15.50 4.63 -15.03
C ALA A 114 14.67 3.64 -15.86
N MET A 115 13.74 4.15 -16.69
CA MET A 115 12.96 3.30 -17.60
C MET A 115 13.85 2.54 -18.59
N GLU A 116 14.86 3.21 -19.17
CA GLU A 116 15.83 2.57 -20.05
C GLU A 116 16.61 1.46 -19.34
N TYR A 117 17.09 1.73 -18.12
CA TYR A 117 17.80 0.75 -17.29
C TYR A 117 16.98 -0.51 -17.05
N VAL A 118 15.74 -0.38 -16.56
CA VAL A 118 14.93 -1.55 -16.21
C VAL A 118 14.41 -2.27 -17.45
N TYR A 119 14.00 -1.54 -18.49
CA TYR A 119 13.49 -2.16 -19.72
C TYR A 119 14.58 -2.89 -20.52
N ALA A 120 15.86 -2.51 -20.39
CA ALA A 120 16.97 -3.21 -21.04
C ALA A 120 17.12 -4.68 -20.61
N LYS A 121 16.43 -5.08 -19.52
CA LYS A 121 16.43 -6.46 -19.01
C LYS A 121 15.30 -7.32 -19.59
N VAL A 122 14.47 -6.78 -20.50
CA VAL A 122 13.45 -7.55 -21.21
C VAL A 122 14.09 -8.40 -22.32
N GLU A 123 13.76 -9.68 -22.36
CA GLU A 123 14.26 -10.64 -23.35
C GLU A 123 13.52 -10.49 -24.70
N VAL A 124 13.78 -9.40 -25.43
CA VAL A 124 13.05 -9.06 -26.67
C VAL A 124 13.18 -10.15 -27.75
N ASP A 125 14.35 -10.79 -27.88
CA ASP A 125 14.58 -11.91 -28.81
C ASP A 125 14.30 -13.29 -28.17
N GLY A 126 13.73 -13.30 -26.97
CA GLY A 126 13.47 -14.50 -26.16
C GLY A 126 12.00 -14.62 -25.76
N SER A 127 11.76 -14.76 -24.46
CA SER A 127 10.39 -14.92 -23.92
C SER A 127 9.52 -13.66 -24.02
N GLY A 128 10.12 -12.49 -24.29
CA GLY A 128 9.47 -11.20 -24.14
C GLY A 128 9.20 -10.80 -22.68
N LEU A 129 9.64 -11.61 -21.72
CA LEU A 129 9.54 -11.31 -20.29
C LEU A 129 10.74 -10.49 -19.82
N PHE A 130 10.52 -9.75 -18.76
CA PHE A 130 11.55 -9.12 -17.95
C PHE A 130 12.35 -10.16 -17.17
N ASN A 131 13.68 -10.07 -17.26
CA ASN A 131 14.62 -10.87 -16.48
C ASN A 131 15.11 -10.08 -15.26
N GLN A 132 14.48 -10.32 -14.11
CA GLN A 132 14.83 -9.75 -12.82
C GLN A 132 16.24 -10.20 -12.40
N THR A 133 17.15 -9.23 -12.29
CA THR A 133 18.55 -9.44 -11.89
C THR A 133 18.87 -8.72 -10.58
N GLY A 134 18.13 -7.66 -10.26
CA GLY A 134 18.03 -7.12 -8.91
C GLY A 134 17.05 -7.96 -8.11
N THR A 135 17.57 -8.95 -7.38
CA THR A 135 16.78 -9.99 -6.69
C THR A 135 16.35 -9.61 -5.28
N ARG A 136 16.71 -8.43 -4.76
CA ARG A 136 16.16 -7.98 -3.47
C ARG A 136 14.73 -7.51 -3.68
N ASP A 137 13.87 -7.86 -2.74
CA ASP A 137 12.46 -7.60 -2.81
C ASP A 137 11.87 -7.48 -1.42
N TRP A 138 10.56 -7.26 -1.32
CA TRP A 138 9.83 -7.50 -0.07
C TRP A 138 10.10 -8.95 0.40
N ALA A 139 9.86 -9.28 1.68
CA ALA A 139 10.37 -10.47 2.40
C ALA A 139 10.18 -11.88 1.77
N ARG A 140 9.68 -11.98 0.55
CA ARG A 140 9.65 -13.12 -0.37
C ARG A 140 10.92 -13.98 -0.34
N TRP A 141 10.72 -15.30 -0.37
CA TRP A 141 11.79 -16.29 -0.28
C TRP A 141 12.58 -16.49 -1.58
N GLN A 142 11.91 -16.42 -2.74
CA GLN A 142 12.49 -16.67 -4.06
C GLN A 142 12.14 -15.54 -5.04
N THR A 143 13.17 -14.99 -5.66
CA THR A 143 13.10 -13.84 -6.58
C THR A 143 14.10 -14.03 -7.74
N GLY A 144 13.95 -13.24 -8.81
CA GLY A 144 14.85 -13.26 -9.95
C GLY A 144 14.30 -13.97 -11.19
N PHE A 145 15.10 -13.98 -12.26
CA PHE A 145 14.71 -14.54 -13.56
C PHE A 145 13.41 -13.91 -14.08
N ASN A 146 12.52 -14.69 -14.71
CA ASN A 146 11.24 -14.21 -15.21
C ASN A 146 10.12 -14.27 -14.15
N ASN A 147 10.43 -13.83 -12.93
CA ASN A 147 9.46 -13.70 -11.84
C ASN A 147 8.26 -12.84 -12.28
N THR A 148 7.06 -13.36 -12.06
CA THR A 148 5.82 -12.79 -12.57
C THR A 148 5.46 -11.47 -11.89
N GLU A 149 5.73 -11.31 -10.59
CA GLU A 149 5.48 -10.06 -9.86
C GLU A 149 6.28 -8.91 -10.49
N ALA A 150 7.60 -9.09 -10.64
CA ALA A 150 8.46 -8.08 -11.26
C ALA A 150 8.00 -7.72 -12.69
N ASN A 151 7.56 -8.71 -13.46
CA ASN A 151 6.99 -8.50 -14.80
C ASN A 151 5.68 -7.68 -14.75
N VAL A 152 4.79 -7.96 -13.80
CA VAL A 152 3.54 -7.22 -13.58
C VAL A 152 3.81 -5.77 -13.15
N ILE A 153 4.80 -5.55 -12.28
CA ILE A 153 5.23 -4.21 -11.86
C ILE A 153 5.82 -3.44 -13.04
N LEU A 154 6.62 -4.08 -13.91
CA LEU A 154 7.15 -3.42 -15.11
C LEU A 154 6.04 -3.04 -16.09
N TYR A 155 5.04 -3.91 -16.28
CA TYR A 155 3.86 -3.59 -17.08
C TYR A 155 3.18 -2.31 -16.58
N HIS A 156 2.95 -2.21 -15.27
CA HIS A 156 2.34 -1.03 -14.68
C HIS A 156 3.23 0.22 -14.77
N THR A 157 4.55 0.05 -14.61
CA THR A 157 5.55 1.12 -14.73
C THR A 157 5.57 1.72 -16.14
N LEU A 158 5.47 0.89 -17.18
CA LEU A 158 5.38 1.33 -18.57
C LEU A 158 4.08 2.11 -18.83
N GLN A 159 2.95 1.65 -18.31
CA GLN A 159 1.66 2.33 -18.44
C GLN A 159 1.63 3.70 -17.74
N THR A 160 2.09 3.74 -16.49
CA THR A 160 2.13 4.97 -15.68
C THR A 160 3.13 5.96 -16.24
N GLY A 161 4.30 5.49 -16.70
CA GLY A 161 5.25 6.29 -17.46
C GLY A 161 4.63 6.91 -18.71
N ALA A 162 3.85 6.14 -19.48
CA ALA A 162 3.23 6.67 -20.72
C ALA A 162 2.22 7.78 -20.43
N LYS A 163 1.48 7.66 -19.32
CA LYS A 163 0.58 8.72 -18.84
C LYS A 163 1.36 9.97 -18.42
N LEU A 164 2.46 9.83 -17.67
CA LEU A 164 3.34 10.95 -17.33
C LEU A 164 3.88 11.64 -18.59
N ALA A 165 4.38 10.89 -19.56
CA ALA A 165 4.87 11.44 -20.82
C ALA A 165 3.78 12.23 -21.56
N THR A 166 2.54 11.74 -21.54
CA THR A 166 1.38 12.44 -22.10
C THR A 166 1.12 13.75 -21.37
N TRP A 167 1.09 13.75 -20.04
CA TRP A 167 0.84 14.96 -19.25
C TRP A 167 1.95 16.00 -19.38
N LEU A 168 3.20 15.58 -19.61
CA LEU A 168 4.33 16.46 -19.85
C LEU A 168 4.48 16.88 -21.33
N ASN A 169 3.57 16.45 -22.21
CA ASN A 169 3.65 16.67 -23.66
C ASN A 169 4.96 16.17 -24.31
N ASP A 170 5.57 15.11 -23.77
CA ASP A 170 6.74 14.45 -24.38
C ASP A 170 6.28 13.46 -25.47
N THR A 171 5.92 14.01 -26.63
CA THR A 171 5.30 13.24 -27.72
C THR A 171 6.18 12.13 -28.29
N ALA A 172 7.51 12.24 -28.12
CA ALA A 172 8.46 11.22 -28.54
C ALA A 172 8.26 9.88 -27.80
N MET A 173 7.75 9.92 -26.57
CA MET A 173 7.45 8.73 -25.77
C MET A 173 5.99 8.27 -25.87
N THR A 174 5.10 9.06 -26.51
CA THR A 174 3.66 8.77 -26.62
C THR A 174 3.21 8.35 -28.02
N ASN A 175 3.67 9.01 -29.08
CA ASN A 175 3.24 8.79 -30.46
C ASN A 175 4.46 8.87 -31.40
N GLY A 176 5.02 7.71 -31.76
CA GLY A 176 6.31 7.61 -32.44
C GLY A 176 6.35 8.26 -33.83
N THR A 177 7.38 9.07 -34.07
CA THR A 177 7.97 9.30 -35.41
C THR A 177 9.50 9.15 -35.44
N SER A 178 10.13 8.79 -34.31
CA SER A 178 11.55 8.46 -34.21
C SER A 178 11.76 7.68 -32.90
N LEU A 179 12.53 6.58 -32.94
CA LEU A 179 12.80 5.65 -31.82
C LEU A 179 12.92 6.33 -30.44
N PRO A 180 12.50 5.65 -29.35
CA PRO A 180 12.11 4.23 -29.23
C PRO A 180 10.60 3.96 -29.36
N GLU A 181 10.21 2.68 -29.45
CA GLU A 181 8.80 2.26 -29.34
C GLU A 181 8.12 2.89 -28.10
N PRO A 182 6.90 3.45 -28.24
CA PRO A 182 6.16 4.01 -27.12
C PRO A 182 6.01 3.01 -25.98
N TRP A 183 6.06 3.48 -24.74
CA TRP A 183 5.94 2.61 -23.56
C TRP A 183 4.61 1.85 -23.50
N THR A 184 3.56 2.36 -24.17
CA THR A 184 2.27 1.65 -24.35
C THR A 184 2.40 0.39 -25.20
N SER A 185 3.17 0.44 -26.29
CA SER A 185 3.45 -0.73 -27.14
C SER A 185 4.24 -1.77 -26.36
N ARG A 186 5.29 -1.34 -25.65
CA ARG A 186 6.09 -2.20 -24.77
C ARG A 186 5.25 -2.89 -23.71
N ALA A 187 4.34 -2.15 -23.06
CA ALA A 187 3.41 -2.71 -22.08
C ALA A 187 2.49 -3.77 -22.70
N THR A 188 2.02 -3.53 -23.93
CA THR A 188 1.15 -4.49 -24.65
C THR A 188 1.90 -5.78 -25.00
N CYS A 189 3.14 -5.68 -25.47
CA CYS A 189 4.01 -6.83 -25.73
C CYS A 189 4.28 -7.62 -24.44
N LEU A 190 4.64 -6.93 -23.35
CA LEU A 190 4.90 -7.55 -22.06
C LEU A 190 3.66 -8.25 -21.48
N GLN A 191 2.48 -7.62 -21.57
CA GLN A 191 1.21 -8.23 -21.18
C GLN A 191 0.96 -9.55 -21.92
N SER A 192 1.21 -9.57 -23.22
CA SER A 192 1.06 -10.78 -24.05
C SER A 192 2.02 -11.88 -23.63
N ALA A 193 3.28 -11.53 -23.34
CA ALA A 193 4.29 -12.46 -22.85
C ALA A 193 3.91 -13.05 -21.48
N ILE A 194 3.49 -12.20 -20.52
CA ILE A 194 3.06 -12.64 -19.18
C ILE A 194 1.91 -13.64 -19.30
N LEU A 195 0.86 -13.30 -20.05
CA LEU A 195 -0.30 -14.17 -20.26
C LEU A 195 0.07 -15.51 -20.93
N THR A 196 1.00 -15.48 -21.88
CA THR A 196 1.42 -16.67 -22.62
C THR A 196 2.23 -17.63 -21.74
N HIS A 197 3.15 -17.10 -20.94
CA HIS A 197 4.18 -17.90 -20.29
C HIS A 197 3.90 -18.23 -18.82
N THR A 198 3.15 -17.37 -18.11
CA THR A 198 2.99 -17.49 -16.66
C THR A 198 1.56 -17.83 -16.23
N PHE A 199 0.55 -17.64 -17.08
CA PHE A 199 -0.82 -17.97 -16.72
C PHE A 199 -1.06 -19.49 -16.72
N ASP A 200 -1.60 -20.01 -15.62
CA ASP A 200 -2.04 -21.39 -15.48
C ASP A 200 -3.56 -21.46 -15.59
N SER A 201 -4.06 -21.83 -16.76
CA SER A 201 -5.50 -21.93 -17.01
C SER A 201 -6.19 -23.05 -16.22
N ALA A 202 -5.46 -24.09 -15.80
CA ALA A 202 -6.02 -25.19 -15.02
C ALA A 202 -6.21 -24.78 -13.56
N TYR A 203 -5.26 -24.03 -12.99
CA TYR A 203 -5.39 -23.49 -11.64
C TYR A 203 -6.28 -22.23 -11.58
N GLY A 204 -6.28 -21.45 -12.68
CA GLY A 204 -7.03 -20.22 -12.81
C GLY A 204 -6.30 -18.96 -12.34
N ALA A 205 -4.97 -19.00 -12.24
CA ALA A 205 -4.11 -17.92 -11.73
C ALA A 205 -2.74 -17.92 -12.40
N PHE A 206 -1.94 -16.87 -12.20
CA PHE A 206 -0.55 -16.83 -12.63
C PHE A 206 0.36 -17.62 -11.69
N ARG A 207 1.32 -18.35 -12.28
CA ARG A 207 2.45 -18.96 -11.58
C ARG A 207 3.48 -17.90 -11.20
N ASP A 208 4.38 -18.26 -10.29
CA ASP A 208 5.49 -17.41 -9.85
C ASP A 208 6.45 -17.01 -10.97
N ASN A 209 6.64 -17.85 -11.98
CA ASN A 209 7.51 -17.56 -13.11
C ASN A 209 7.16 -18.45 -14.32
N ALA A 210 7.90 -18.35 -15.41
CA ALA A 210 7.62 -19.10 -16.65
C ALA A 210 8.06 -20.58 -16.61
N THR A 211 8.65 -21.05 -15.51
CA THR A 211 9.02 -22.46 -15.33
C THR A 211 7.82 -23.29 -14.84
N LEU A 212 8.01 -24.61 -14.81
CA LEU A 212 7.04 -25.53 -14.22
C LEU A 212 7.14 -25.48 -12.69
N THR A 213 6.53 -24.46 -12.10
CA THR A 213 6.35 -24.29 -10.66
C THR A 213 4.89 -24.53 -10.28
N THR A 214 4.66 -25.01 -9.05
CA THR A 214 3.32 -25.12 -8.45
C THR A 214 2.96 -23.90 -7.59
N LEU A 215 3.85 -22.90 -7.53
CA LEU A 215 3.64 -21.68 -6.76
C LEU A 215 2.80 -20.69 -7.57
N HIS A 216 1.65 -20.29 -7.02
CA HIS A 216 0.79 -19.22 -7.53
C HIS A 216 0.79 -18.09 -6.49
N PRO A 217 1.66 -17.08 -6.63
CA PRO A 217 1.92 -16.15 -5.54
C PRO A 217 0.81 -15.12 -5.36
N GLN A 218 0.66 -14.61 -4.15
CA GLN A 218 -0.35 -13.63 -3.79
C GLN A 218 -0.08 -12.30 -4.49
N ASP A 219 1.17 -11.83 -4.48
CA ASP A 219 1.57 -10.54 -5.03
C ASP A 219 1.31 -10.41 -6.54
N ALA A 220 1.85 -11.30 -7.37
CA ALA A 220 1.73 -11.20 -8.81
C ALA A 220 0.26 -11.27 -9.25
N ASN A 221 -0.53 -12.12 -8.59
CA ASN A 221 -1.95 -12.29 -8.91
C ASN A 221 -2.80 -11.10 -8.45
N SER A 222 -2.57 -10.58 -7.25
CA SER A 222 -3.27 -9.39 -6.75
C SER A 222 -2.92 -8.13 -7.54
N MET A 223 -1.64 -7.92 -7.84
CA MET A 223 -1.16 -6.81 -8.68
C MET A 223 -1.62 -6.93 -10.14
N ALA A 224 -1.67 -8.13 -10.71
CA ALA A 224 -2.17 -8.33 -12.08
C ALA A 224 -3.63 -7.88 -12.24
N LEU A 225 -4.45 -8.11 -11.22
CA LEU A 225 -5.82 -7.61 -11.16
C LEU A 225 -5.86 -6.10 -10.92
N LEU A 226 -5.15 -5.59 -9.91
CA LEU A 226 -5.14 -4.18 -9.55
C LEU A 226 -4.68 -3.29 -10.70
N PHE A 227 -3.61 -3.68 -11.38
CA PHE A 227 -3.03 -2.94 -12.50
C PHE A 227 -3.72 -3.21 -13.83
N SER A 228 -4.82 -3.98 -13.83
CA SER A 228 -5.60 -4.31 -15.02
C SER A 228 -4.77 -4.99 -16.12
N LEU A 229 -3.81 -5.85 -15.72
CA LEU A 229 -3.10 -6.74 -16.65
C LEU A 229 -4.09 -7.66 -17.37
N VAL A 230 -5.18 -8.03 -16.71
CA VAL A 230 -6.36 -8.62 -17.33
C VAL A 230 -7.53 -7.65 -17.20
N SER A 231 -8.46 -7.68 -18.16
CA SER A 231 -9.66 -6.83 -18.07
C SER A 231 -10.44 -7.15 -16.79
N PRO A 232 -10.77 -6.15 -15.94
CA PRO A 232 -11.41 -6.40 -14.64
C PRO A 232 -12.74 -7.16 -14.70
N SER A 233 -13.48 -7.02 -15.80
CA SER A 233 -14.77 -7.69 -16.02
C SER A 233 -14.64 -9.06 -16.71
N SER A 234 -13.42 -9.54 -16.96
CA SER A 234 -13.19 -10.81 -17.66
C SER A 234 -13.39 -12.02 -16.76
N ALA A 235 -13.77 -13.17 -17.34
CA ALA A 235 -13.81 -14.44 -16.61
C ALA A 235 -12.44 -14.82 -16.02
N GLN A 236 -11.34 -14.42 -16.70
CA GLN A 236 -9.99 -14.61 -16.20
C GLN A 236 -9.73 -13.82 -14.92
N ALA A 237 -10.15 -12.56 -14.85
CA ALA A 237 -10.04 -11.75 -13.64
C ALA A 237 -10.83 -12.36 -12.46
N GLN A 238 -12.05 -12.85 -12.73
CA GLN A 238 -12.87 -13.53 -11.71
C GLN A 238 -12.25 -14.86 -11.25
N SER A 239 -11.60 -15.58 -12.16
CA SER A 239 -10.86 -16.80 -11.84
C SER A 239 -9.69 -16.50 -10.90
N ILE A 240 -8.87 -15.48 -11.21
CA ILE A 240 -7.73 -15.09 -10.37
C ILE A 240 -8.21 -14.64 -8.98
N SER A 241 -9.23 -13.79 -8.92
CA SER A 241 -9.81 -13.35 -7.64
C SER A 241 -10.34 -14.53 -6.81
N THR A 242 -10.92 -15.54 -7.46
CA THR A 242 -11.38 -16.76 -6.75
C THR A 242 -10.19 -17.61 -6.29
N ALA A 243 -9.14 -17.73 -7.10
CA ALA A 243 -7.94 -18.49 -6.75
C ALA A 243 -7.21 -17.89 -5.54
N LEU A 244 -7.12 -16.57 -5.43
CA LEU A 244 -6.54 -15.87 -4.28
C LEU A 244 -7.18 -16.28 -2.93
N THR A 245 -8.51 -16.47 -2.91
CA THR A 245 -9.23 -16.90 -1.69
C THR A 245 -8.83 -18.28 -1.17
N LYS A 246 -8.14 -19.11 -1.97
CA LYS A 246 -7.68 -20.45 -1.55
C LYS A 246 -6.63 -20.37 -0.44
N ASN A 247 -5.93 -19.25 -0.31
CA ASN A 247 -4.88 -19.04 0.69
C ASN A 247 -5.42 -18.37 1.96
N TRP A 248 -6.74 -18.16 2.07
CA TRP A 248 -7.32 -17.48 3.23
C TRP A 248 -7.35 -18.39 4.45
N THR A 249 -6.78 -17.88 5.52
CA THR A 249 -6.83 -18.42 6.87
C THR A 249 -7.87 -17.64 7.70
N PRO A 250 -8.19 -18.07 8.93
CA PRO A 250 -9.04 -17.29 9.84
C PRO A 250 -8.54 -15.87 10.12
N ILE A 251 -7.23 -15.61 9.97
CA ILE A 251 -6.58 -14.36 10.40
C ILE A 251 -5.97 -13.55 9.23
N GLY A 252 -6.23 -13.96 7.98
CA GLY A 252 -5.77 -13.26 6.77
C GLY A 252 -5.35 -14.21 5.66
N ALA A 253 -4.85 -13.65 4.56
CA ALA A 253 -4.36 -14.43 3.43
C ALA A 253 -2.90 -14.83 3.66
N GLU A 254 -2.64 -16.13 3.79
CA GLU A 254 -1.28 -16.65 3.84
C GLU A 254 -0.62 -16.41 2.47
N THR A 255 0.61 -15.92 2.50
CA THR A 255 1.32 -15.54 1.28
C THR A 255 2.15 -16.73 0.77
N PRO A 256 1.79 -17.38 -0.36
CA PRO A 256 2.46 -18.63 -0.79
C PRO A 256 3.96 -18.49 -1.03
N GLU A 257 4.41 -17.31 -1.45
CA GLU A 257 5.80 -16.96 -1.71
C GLU A 257 6.62 -16.59 -0.46
N LEU A 258 5.93 -16.53 0.68
CA LEU A 258 6.50 -16.44 2.03
C LEU A 258 5.72 -17.39 2.97
N PRO A 259 5.87 -18.72 2.81
CA PRO A 259 5.02 -19.70 3.47
C PRO A 259 4.93 -19.51 4.99
N GLY A 260 3.74 -19.73 5.56
CA GLY A 260 3.48 -19.57 7.00
C GLY A 260 3.29 -18.13 7.48
N ASN A 261 3.32 -17.15 6.58
CA ASN A 261 3.24 -15.73 6.91
C ASN A 261 2.03 -15.07 6.24
N ILE A 262 1.50 -14.04 6.91
CA ILE A 262 0.50 -13.14 6.33
C ILE A 262 1.17 -11.77 6.25
N SER A 263 1.33 -11.23 5.04
CA SER A 263 1.82 -9.86 4.87
C SER A 263 0.65 -8.89 4.70
N PRO A 264 0.46 -7.90 5.61
CA PRO A 264 -0.47 -6.80 5.41
C PRO A 264 -0.14 -5.97 4.17
N PHE A 265 1.14 -5.87 3.81
CA PHE A 265 1.59 -5.20 2.60
C PHE A 265 0.99 -5.88 1.36
N ILE A 266 1.20 -7.19 1.19
CA ILE A 266 0.65 -7.93 0.04
C ILE A 266 -0.87 -8.10 0.12
N SER A 267 -1.43 -8.32 1.31
CA SER A 267 -2.88 -8.38 1.50
C SER A 267 -3.58 -7.08 1.11
N SER A 268 -2.91 -5.92 1.24
CA SER A 268 -3.46 -4.64 0.79
C SER A 268 -3.61 -4.58 -0.73
N PHE A 269 -2.70 -5.18 -1.50
CA PHE A 269 -2.87 -5.34 -2.95
C PHE A 269 -4.03 -6.29 -3.27
N GLU A 270 -4.17 -7.40 -2.54
CA GLU A 270 -5.27 -8.35 -2.74
C GLU A 270 -6.65 -7.71 -2.48
N ILE A 271 -6.79 -6.94 -1.40
CA ILE A 271 -8.01 -6.19 -1.09
C ILE A 271 -8.38 -5.25 -2.23
N GLN A 272 -7.43 -4.44 -2.69
CA GLN A 272 -7.65 -3.52 -3.81
C GLN A 272 -8.00 -4.28 -5.09
N SER A 273 -7.36 -5.43 -5.32
CA SER A 273 -7.65 -6.29 -6.47
C SER A 273 -9.11 -6.75 -6.52
N HIS A 274 -9.66 -7.13 -5.37
CA HIS A 274 -11.05 -7.57 -5.24
C HIS A 274 -12.03 -6.43 -5.49
N PHE A 275 -11.76 -5.22 -4.99
CA PHE A 275 -12.55 -4.04 -5.36
C PHE A 275 -12.50 -3.76 -6.86
N THR A 276 -11.31 -3.81 -7.47
CA THR A 276 -11.13 -3.56 -8.92
C THR A 276 -11.97 -4.49 -9.79
N VAL A 277 -12.14 -5.76 -9.39
CA VAL A 277 -12.92 -6.75 -10.14
C VAL A 277 -14.37 -6.91 -9.66
N GLY A 278 -14.87 -5.99 -8.84
CA GLY A 278 -16.26 -5.98 -8.36
C GLY A 278 -16.59 -7.04 -7.31
N GLN A 279 -15.58 -7.62 -6.66
CA GLN A 279 -15.71 -8.61 -5.59
C GLN A 279 -15.61 -7.94 -4.20
N THR A 280 -16.47 -6.95 -3.97
CA THR A 280 -16.49 -6.15 -2.73
C THR A 280 -16.61 -7.00 -1.47
N ASP A 281 -17.44 -8.03 -1.47
CA ASP A 281 -17.61 -8.91 -0.30
C ASP A 281 -16.31 -9.61 0.08
N ARG A 282 -15.52 -10.04 -0.92
CA ARG A 282 -14.21 -10.66 -0.69
C ARG A 282 -13.23 -9.66 -0.10
N ALA A 283 -13.19 -8.44 -0.64
CA ALA A 283 -12.34 -7.37 -0.11
C ALA A 283 -12.65 -7.10 1.38
N LEU A 284 -13.93 -6.90 1.70
CA LEU A 284 -14.38 -6.65 3.08
C LEU A 284 -14.16 -7.85 4.01
N GLU A 285 -14.25 -9.07 3.51
CA GLU A 285 -13.95 -10.27 4.29
C GLU A 285 -12.46 -10.36 4.64
N LEU A 286 -11.56 -10.17 3.66
CA LEU A 286 -10.12 -10.20 3.91
C LEU A 286 -9.67 -9.09 4.88
N ILE A 287 -10.27 -7.90 4.75
CA ILE A 287 -10.12 -6.81 5.72
C ILE A 287 -10.44 -7.27 7.14
N ARG A 288 -11.61 -7.89 7.35
CA ARG A 288 -12.07 -8.32 8.67
C ARG A 288 -11.20 -9.45 9.23
N ARG A 289 -10.72 -10.37 8.38
CA ARG A 289 -9.80 -11.44 8.79
C ARG A 289 -8.46 -10.87 9.26
N SER A 290 -7.82 -10.05 8.43
CA SER A 290 -6.47 -9.53 8.70
C SER A 290 -6.48 -8.45 9.79
N TRP A 291 -7.15 -7.33 9.56
CA TRP A 291 -7.15 -6.20 10.51
C TRP A 291 -8.09 -6.43 11.70
N GLY A 292 -9.16 -7.20 11.53
CA GLY A 292 -10.05 -7.54 12.64
C GLY A 292 -9.37 -8.48 13.65
N TRP A 293 -8.53 -9.42 13.22
CA TRP A 293 -7.68 -10.15 14.14
C TRP A 293 -6.68 -9.22 14.83
N TYR A 294 -5.95 -8.41 14.07
CA TYR A 294 -4.94 -7.50 14.61
C TYR A 294 -5.51 -6.53 15.66
N ALA A 295 -6.68 -5.94 15.41
CA ALA A 295 -7.31 -4.99 16.35
C ALA A 295 -7.76 -5.65 17.68
N ASN A 296 -8.07 -6.95 17.65
CA ASN A 296 -8.58 -7.69 18.81
C ASN A 296 -7.51 -8.53 19.52
N HIS A 297 -6.31 -8.63 18.96
CA HIS A 297 -5.23 -9.42 19.55
C HIS A 297 -4.45 -8.59 20.59
N PRO A 298 -4.05 -9.17 21.74
CA PRO A 298 -3.26 -8.47 22.77
C PRO A 298 -1.90 -7.95 22.28
N ASN A 299 -1.29 -8.62 21.31
CA ASN A 299 -0.05 -8.14 20.66
C ASN A 299 -0.31 -7.17 19.50
N GLY A 300 -1.59 -6.91 19.18
CA GLY A 300 -1.99 -5.82 18.31
C GLY A 300 -2.29 -4.55 19.12
N THR A 301 -3.07 -3.62 18.55
CA THR A 301 -3.42 -2.36 19.25
C THR A 301 -4.45 -2.54 20.37
N GLY A 302 -4.86 -3.78 20.64
CA GLY A 302 -5.67 -4.26 21.77
C GLY A 302 -6.54 -3.18 22.38
N GLY A 303 -7.75 -2.97 21.84
CA GLY A 303 -8.67 -1.93 22.25
C GLY A 303 -8.85 -1.84 23.77
N SER A 304 -8.01 -1.06 24.44
CA SER A 304 -8.21 -0.57 25.80
C SER A 304 -7.29 0.62 26.05
N THR A 305 -7.92 1.66 26.59
CA THR A 305 -7.29 2.75 27.29
C THR A 305 -6.41 2.21 28.43
N THR A 306 -5.10 2.22 28.25
CA THR A 306 -4.13 2.25 29.35
C THR A 306 -3.07 3.29 29.03
N THR A 307 -3.10 4.38 29.81
CA THR A 307 -1.95 5.24 30.03
C THR A 307 -0.73 4.38 30.35
N GLY A 308 0.20 4.27 29.41
CA GLY A 308 1.56 3.81 29.67
C GLY A 308 1.76 2.31 29.85
N MET A 309 1.26 1.46 28.94
CA MET A 309 1.95 0.20 28.67
C MET A 309 2.57 0.23 27.28
N GLU A 310 3.85 -0.12 27.27
CA GLU A 310 4.73 -0.26 26.12
C GLU A 310 4.02 -1.02 25.01
N VAL A 311 3.52 -0.28 24.01
CA VAL A 311 3.43 -0.82 22.65
C VAL A 311 4.84 -1.33 22.39
N ASN A 312 5.03 -2.64 22.32
CA ASN A 312 6.34 -3.17 22.01
C ASN A 312 6.60 -2.84 20.54
N TYR A 313 7.11 -1.63 20.29
CA TYR A 313 7.39 -1.04 18.98
C TYR A 313 8.40 -1.87 18.16
N GLU A 314 8.80 -3.06 18.62
CA GLU A 314 9.82 -3.95 18.06
C GLU A 314 9.53 -4.53 16.68
N ALA A 315 8.29 -4.46 16.19
CA ALA A 315 7.92 -5.01 14.89
C ALA A 315 7.01 -4.05 14.11
N SER A 316 7.29 -3.83 12.82
CA SER A 316 6.29 -3.26 11.90
C SER A 316 5.03 -4.15 11.89
N LEU A 317 3.88 -3.61 11.47
CA LEU A 317 2.65 -4.41 11.26
C LEU A 317 2.94 -5.69 10.45
N GLU A 318 3.83 -5.57 9.47
CA GLU A 318 4.33 -6.67 8.67
C GLU A 318 5.18 -7.65 9.48
N GLU A 319 6.15 -7.20 10.27
CA GLU A 319 6.98 -8.06 11.10
C GLU A 319 6.19 -8.79 12.21
N LEU A 320 5.13 -8.18 12.73
CA LEU A 320 4.26 -8.80 13.75
C LEU A 320 3.38 -9.90 13.15
N MET A 321 2.93 -9.72 11.90
CA MET A 321 2.11 -10.70 11.18
C MET A 321 2.95 -11.81 10.51
N ILE A 322 4.19 -11.52 10.14
CA ILE A 322 5.20 -12.50 9.70
C ILE A 322 5.55 -13.45 10.86
N LYS A 323 5.81 -12.92 12.07
CA LYS A 323 6.21 -13.75 13.23
C LYS A 323 5.10 -14.59 13.86
N THR A 324 3.86 -14.53 13.38
CA THR A 324 2.69 -15.17 14.01
C THR A 324 2.73 -16.71 13.99
N TYR A 325 3.53 -17.34 13.11
CA TYR A 325 3.69 -18.80 13.08
C TYR A 325 4.31 -19.35 14.38
N ASP A 326 5.25 -18.61 14.99
CA ASP A 326 5.93 -19.05 16.22
C ASP A 326 5.02 -18.99 17.47
N PHE A 327 3.88 -18.29 17.39
CA PHE A 327 2.96 -18.10 18.53
C PHE A 327 1.85 -19.12 18.61
N HIS A 328 1.58 -19.87 17.53
CA HIS A 328 0.48 -20.84 17.51
C HIS A 328 0.84 -22.18 18.17
N ASP A 329 2.11 -22.38 18.57
CA ASP A 329 2.64 -23.63 19.14
C ASP A 329 2.91 -23.59 20.67
N SER A 330 2.63 -22.46 21.36
CA SER A 330 2.72 -22.38 22.83
C SER A 330 1.34 -22.38 23.48
N GLY A 331 0.92 -23.54 23.99
CA GLY A 331 -0.47 -23.82 24.40
C GLY A 331 -0.98 -23.31 25.76
N SER A 332 -2.30 -23.51 25.95
CA SER A 332 -3.14 -23.50 27.19
C SER A 332 -3.33 -22.12 27.88
N GLU A 333 -4.50 -21.63 28.34
CA GLU A 333 -5.73 -22.21 28.96
C GLU A 333 -6.99 -21.31 28.76
N GLU A 334 -8.19 -21.83 29.07
CA GLU A 334 -9.55 -21.25 28.95
C GLU A 334 -9.92 -20.15 30.00
N ILE A 335 -10.83 -19.20 29.66
CA ILE A 335 -11.63 -18.40 30.63
C ILE A 335 -13.07 -18.13 30.12
N HIS A 336 -14.07 -18.28 31.01
CA HIS A 336 -15.53 -18.22 30.78
C HIS A 336 -16.18 -16.80 30.83
N TYR A 337 -17.23 -16.58 30.01
CA TYR A 337 -17.97 -15.33 29.78
C TYR A 337 -19.34 -15.25 30.49
N SER A 338 -19.50 -14.51 31.61
CA SER A 338 -20.85 -14.13 32.06
C SER A 338 -21.06 -12.78 32.79
N ASP A 339 -20.03 -11.98 33.09
CA ASP A 339 -20.22 -10.73 33.88
C ASP A 339 -20.17 -9.40 33.07
N ILE A 340 -19.93 -9.42 31.77
CA ILE A 340 -19.67 -8.20 30.96
C ILE A 340 -20.96 -7.47 30.52
N THR A 341 -22.04 -8.18 30.24
CA THR A 341 -23.26 -7.61 29.62
C THR A 341 -23.99 -6.63 30.56
N SER A 342 -23.91 -6.87 31.87
CA SER A 342 -24.60 -6.10 32.92
C SER A 342 -24.01 -4.70 33.14
N TRP A 343 -22.73 -4.50 32.80
CA TRP A 343 -21.99 -3.26 33.02
C TRP A 343 -22.20 -2.25 31.88
N ILE A 344 -22.31 -2.75 30.65
CA ILE A 344 -22.44 -1.94 29.42
C ILE A 344 -23.74 -1.11 29.40
N LEU A 345 -24.86 -1.66 29.88
CA LEU A 345 -26.16 -0.98 29.83
C LEU A 345 -26.28 0.27 30.73
N ARG A 346 -25.43 0.41 31.76
CA ARG A 346 -25.45 1.59 32.66
C ARG A 346 -24.77 2.83 32.09
N ILE A 347 -23.94 2.68 31.06
CA ILE A 347 -23.15 3.78 30.50
C ILE A 347 -23.96 4.62 29.49
N PHE A 348 -24.97 4.02 28.85
CA PHE A 348 -25.68 4.64 27.74
C PHE A 348 -26.82 5.61 28.12
N ASP A 349 -27.20 5.70 29.40
CA ASP A 349 -28.36 6.51 29.83
C ASP A 349 -28.05 8.03 29.93
N THR A 350 -26.78 8.45 29.79
CA THR A 350 -26.34 9.79 30.23
C THR A 350 -26.05 10.83 29.14
N VAL A 351 -26.20 10.53 27.84
CA VAL A 351 -25.67 11.42 26.76
C VAL A 351 -26.75 11.96 25.82
N ALA A 352 -27.79 12.55 26.38
CA ALA A 352 -28.77 13.36 25.65
C ALA A 352 -28.65 14.83 26.08
N SER A 353 -28.05 15.71 25.26
CA SER A 353 -28.46 17.13 25.06
C SER A 353 -27.42 18.04 24.33
N VAL A 354 -27.96 19.00 23.53
CA VAL A 354 -27.41 20.30 23.01
C VAL A 354 -26.57 20.30 21.70
N ASP A 355 -26.68 21.15 20.64
CA ASP A 355 -27.64 22.06 19.93
C ASP A 355 -26.98 22.40 18.54
N VAL A 356 -27.37 21.87 17.37
CA VAL A 356 -28.31 22.24 16.27
C VAL A 356 -27.95 23.45 15.36
N GLN A 357 -27.90 24.70 15.82
CA GLN A 357 -27.92 25.83 14.84
C GLN A 357 -26.66 26.06 13.98
N GLY A 358 -25.45 25.84 14.50
CA GLY A 358 -24.22 25.99 13.70
C GLY A 358 -24.00 24.90 12.64
N LYS A 359 -24.69 23.77 12.77
CA LYS A 359 -24.57 22.60 11.87
C LYS A 359 -25.38 22.76 10.58
N VAL A 360 -26.37 23.65 10.56
CA VAL A 360 -27.28 23.85 9.42
C VAL A 360 -26.59 24.64 8.30
N VAL A 361 -25.74 25.62 8.62
CA VAL A 361 -25.10 26.49 7.61
C VAL A 361 -24.01 25.76 6.81
N TRP A 362 -23.32 24.78 7.42
CA TRP A 362 -22.32 23.95 6.74
C TRP A 362 -22.96 22.79 5.92
N TYR A 363 -24.11 22.27 6.37
CA TYR A 363 -24.92 21.28 5.65
C TYR A 363 -25.41 21.78 4.27
N TRP A 364 -25.76 23.06 4.13
CA TRP A 364 -26.24 23.60 2.86
C TRP A 364 -25.13 23.75 1.80
N HIS A 365 -23.89 24.06 2.18
CA HIS A 365 -22.77 24.13 1.24
C HIS A 365 -22.27 22.74 0.80
N MET A 366 -22.38 21.73 1.67
CA MET A 366 -22.04 20.35 1.31
C MET A 366 -23.14 19.68 0.45
N ASN A 367 -24.42 20.03 0.63
CA ASN A 367 -25.52 19.52 -0.19
C ASN A 367 -25.40 19.86 -1.68
N GLU A 368 -24.83 21.02 -2.03
CA GLU A 368 -24.68 21.43 -3.44
C GLU A 368 -23.55 20.67 -4.15
N ILE A 369 -22.54 20.23 -3.39
CA ILE A 369 -21.41 19.41 -3.86
C ILE A 369 -21.82 17.94 -3.97
N MET A 370 -22.60 17.44 -2.99
CA MET A 370 -23.10 16.06 -2.97
C MET A 370 -24.18 15.79 -4.02
N HIS A 371 -25.02 16.78 -4.38
CA HIS A 371 -26.07 16.62 -5.41
C HIS A 371 -25.53 16.21 -6.79
N LYS A 372 -24.26 16.49 -7.09
CA LYS A 372 -23.62 16.13 -8.36
C LYS A 372 -22.97 14.73 -8.36
N LEU A 373 -22.82 14.11 -7.20
CA LEU A 373 -22.19 12.78 -7.03
C LEU A 373 -23.21 11.66 -6.76
N ASP A 374 -24.48 11.98 -6.47
CA ASP A 374 -25.42 11.10 -5.76
C ASP A 374 -26.37 10.21 -6.61
N ALA A 375 -26.51 10.40 -7.92
CA ALA A 375 -27.69 9.83 -8.61
C ALA A 375 -27.69 8.29 -8.80
N ASP A 376 -26.53 7.63 -8.90
CA ASP A 376 -26.46 6.19 -9.27
C ASP A 376 -25.91 5.25 -8.19
N VAL A 377 -25.34 5.76 -7.10
CA VAL A 377 -24.73 4.93 -6.04
C VAL A 377 -25.70 4.61 -4.89
N ILE A 378 -26.81 5.35 -4.79
CA ILE A 378 -27.70 5.35 -3.61
C ILE A 378 -28.54 4.08 -3.40
N LYS A 379 -28.91 3.29 -4.41
CA LYS A 379 -29.84 2.16 -4.17
C LYS A 379 -29.27 0.96 -3.41
N GLY A 380 -27.95 0.87 -3.23
CA GLY A 380 -27.30 -0.25 -2.53
C GLY A 380 -26.97 0.01 -1.06
N PHE A 381 -27.02 1.26 -0.59
CA PHE A 381 -26.53 1.67 0.73
C PHE A 381 -27.62 1.80 1.81
N ASP A 382 -28.87 1.44 1.50
CA ASP A 382 -30.08 1.51 2.35
C ASP A 382 -30.09 0.56 3.59
N SER A 383 -28.93 0.17 4.13
CA SER A 383 -28.88 -0.52 5.44
C SER A 383 -27.79 -0.03 6.40
N LEU A 384 -27.14 1.10 6.09
CA LEU A 384 -26.09 1.70 6.94
C LEU A 384 -26.62 2.71 7.98
N GLU A 385 -27.93 2.77 8.18
CA GLU A 385 -28.60 3.66 9.16
C GLU A 385 -28.44 3.26 10.64
N THR A 386 -27.61 2.28 11.01
CA THR A 386 -27.56 1.76 12.39
C THR A 386 -26.31 2.15 13.19
N LEU A 387 -25.40 2.99 12.69
CA LEU A 387 -24.15 3.34 13.38
C LEU A 387 -24.18 4.77 13.96
N HIS A 388 -24.35 4.86 15.29
CA HIS A 388 -24.77 6.07 16.00
C HIS A 388 -23.65 7.00 16.52
N GLY A 389 -22.37 6.62 16.52
CA GLY A 389 -21.33 7.45 17.13
C GLY A 389 -20.40 8.18 16.14
N LYS A 390 -19.92 9.35 16.56
CA LYS A 390 -18.90 10.13 15.85
C LYS A 390 -17.53 9.46 15.91
N LYS A 391 -17.27 8.68 16.97
CA LYS A 391 -16.02 7.95 17.17
C LYS A 391 -15.96 6.74 16.25
N GLU A 392 -17.05 5.97 16.08
CA GLU A 392 -17.11 4.82 15.17
C GLU A 392 -17.06 5.21 13.69
N ARG A 393 -17.61 6.37 13.30
CA ARG A 393 -17.48 6.87 11.91
C ARG A 393 -16.08 7.39 11.61
N ALA A 394 -15.46 8.10 12.54
CA ALA A 394 -14.05 8.47 12.43
C ALA A 394 -13.14 7.24 12.44
N LEU A 395 -13.44 6.24 13.27
CA LEU A 395 -12.72 4.96 13.31
C LEU A 395 -12.96 4.17 12.03
N THR A 396 -14.16 4.17 11.43
CA THR A 396 -14.43 3.46 10.16
C THR A 396 -13.74 4.15 8.99
N PHE A 397 -13.72 5.48 8.93
CA PHE A 397 -12.96 6.24 7.94
C PHE A 397 -11.45 6.07 8.14
N GLN A 398 -10.97 6.16 9.38
CA GLN A 398 -9.58 5.90 9.74
C GLN A 398 -9.20 4.46 9.41
N THR A 399 -10.03 3.48 9.74
CA THR A 399 -9.86 2.06 9.40
C THR A 399 -9.87 1.87 7.89
N ILE A 400 -10.73 2.53 7.11
CA ILE A 400 -10.66 2.52 5.63
C ILE A 400 -9.34 3.11 5.14
N CYS A 401 -8.88 4.24 5.69
CA CYS A 401 -7.58 4.83 5.38
C CYS A 401 -6.38 3.96 5.84
N TRP A 402 -6.53 3.21 6.93
CA TRP A 402 -5.52 2.31 7.51
C TRP A 402 -5.44 0.99 6.73
N ILE A 403 -6.60 0.50 6.29
CA ILE A 403 -6.81 -0.70 5.47
C ILE A 403 -6.31 -0.48 4.04
N VAL A 404 -6.59 0.69 3.45
CA VAL A 404 -6.12 1.02 2.11
C VAL A 404 -4.61 1.34 2.16
N GLY A 405 -4.06 1.61 3.36
CA GLY A 405 -2.74 2.19 3.55
C GLY A 405 -1.55 1.72 4.36
N GLY A 406 -1.67 0.61 5.08
CA GLY A 406 -0.53 -0.18 5.52
C GLY A 406 0.48 0.48 6.48
N TYR A 407 0.40 1.77 6.79
CA TYR A 407 1.39 2.49 7.60
C TYR A 407 0.73 3.36 8.67
N GLY A 408 1.24 3.22 9.90
CA GLY A 408 0.88 4.03 11.04
C GLY A 408 1.53 5.42 10.96
N VAL A 409 0.71 6.45 10.77
CA VAL A 409 1.10 7.84 11.02
C VAL A 409 0.60 8.22 12.41
N ASP A 410 1.52 8.67 13.27
CA ASP A 410 1.27 9.20 14.60
C ASP A 410 0.62 10.59 14.50
N LEU A 411 -0.65 10.70 14.91
CA LEU A 411 -1.39 11.98 14.97
C LEU A 411 -1.23 12.70 16.33
N PHE A 412 -0.38 12.22 17.24
CA PHE A 412 -0.22 12.78 18.59
C PHE A 412 1.22 13.05 19.03
N SER A 413 2.15 13.31 18.10
CA SER A 413 3.35 14.04 18.51
C SER A 413 2.97 15.49 18.84
N PRO A 414 3.18 15.95 20.09
CA PRO A 414 2.92 17.34 20.43
C PRO A 414 3.85 18.21 19.58
N VAL A 415 3.27 19.20 18.90
CA VAL A 415 4.03 20.31 18.32
C VAL A 415 4.82 20.96 19.47
N GLU A 416 6.14 20.84 19.44
CA GLU A 416 7.03 21.57 20.34
C GLU A 416 6.73 23.07 20.18
N GLY A 417 6.17 23.67 21.23
CA GLY A 417 5.79 25.09 21.26
C GLY A 417 4.47 25.42 21.96
N SER A 418 3.62 24.44 22.26
CA SER A 418 2.39 24.71 23.04
C SER A 418 2.63 24.60 24.55
N THR A 419 2.29 25.68 25.27
CA THR A 419 2.43 25.78 26.73
C THR A 419 1.43 24.86 27.42
N PRO A 420 1.80 24.13 28.50
CA PRO A 420 0.85 23.29 29.23
C PRO A 420 -0.33 24.10 29.75
N LEU A 421 -1.56 23.63 29.50
CA LEU A 421 -2.77 24.19 30.12
C LEU A 421 -2.73 23.89 31.62
N ASP A 422 -2.72 24.98 32.38
CA ASP A 422 -2.57 25.03 33.82
C ASP A 422 -3.67 24.22 34.53
N THR A 423 -3.26 23.37 35.47
CA THR A 423 -4.19 22.61 36.32
C THR A 423 -4.51 23.46 37.54
N THR A 424 -5.62 24.20 37.49
CA THR A 424 -6.20 24.77 38.72
C THR A 424 -7.72 24.59 38.76
N THR A 425 -8.10 23.58 39.53
CA THR A 425 -9.42 23.42 40.14
C THR A 425 -9.58 24.46 41.26
N THR A 426 -10.60 25.31 41.15
CA THR A 426 -11.35 25.91 42.27
C THR A 426 -12.77 26.14 41.74
N MET A 427 -13.88 25.71 42.34
CA MET A 427 -14.21 25.19 43.68
C MET A 427 -14.83 23.80 43.61
#